data_AF-X6DGY8-F1
#
_entry.id   AF-X6DGY8-F1
#
_cell.length_a   1.000
_cell.length_b   1.000
_cell.length_c   1.000
_cell.angle_alpha   90.00
_cell.angle_beta   90.00
_cell.angle_gamma   90.00
#
_symmetry.space_group_name_H-M   'P 1'
#
loop_
_entity.id
_entity.type
_entity.pdbx_description
1 polymer ?
#
loop_
_entity_poly.entity_id
_entity_poly.type
_entity_poly.pdbx_seq_one_letter_code
_entity_poly.pdbx_strand_id
1 'polypeptide(L)' 'MANRENRSAWRDFLVSLKARGLKGVELVVSDDHAGLVAAIGEVIPEAAWQRCYVHFLRNALDHLPRKHGDD' A
#
# COMPACT_ATOMS: atom_id res chain seq x y z
N MET A 1 5.51 -20.99 -1.31
CA MET A 1 5.41 -20.24 -0.03
C MET A 1 5.35 -18.75 -0.35
N ALA A 2 4.16 -18.15 -0.31
CA ALA A 2 3.97 -16.74 -0.63
C ALA A 2 4.26 -15.89 0.62
N ASN A 3 5.53 -15.56 0.84
CA ASN A 3 5.96 -14.56 1.83
C ASN A 3 5.95 -13.16 1.17
N ARG A 4 4.88 -12.81 0.45
CA ARG A 4 4.83 -11.65 -0.47
C ARG A 4 4.38 -10.35 0.17
N GLU A 5 3.94 -10.37 1.43
CA GLU A 5 3.45 -9.19 2.14
C GLU A 5 4.19 -8.90 3.45
N ASN A 6 5.44 -9.35 3.60
CA ASN A 6 6.25 -8.94 4.74
C ASN A 6 6.92 -7.58 4.46
N ARG A 7 7.22 -6.82 5.52
CA ARG A 7 7.87 -5.51 5.45
C ARG A 7 9.18 -5.51 4.67
N SER A 8 10.01 -6.55 4.78
CA SER A 8 11.31 -6.58 4.09
C SER A 8 11.14 -6.67 2.57
N ALA A 9 10.14 -7.41 2.08
CA ALA A 9 9.85 -7.47 0.64
C ALA A 9 9.44 -6.09 0.09
N TRP A 10 8.59 -5.35 0.82
CA TRP A 10 8.20 -3.99 0.45
C TRP A 10 9.37 -3.01 0.51
N ARG A 11 10.22 -3.12 1.53
CA ARG A 11 11.43 -2.33 1.65
C ARG A 11 12.36 -2.55 0.46
N ASP A 12 12.65 -3.80 0.12
CA ASP A 12 13.54 -4.14 -1.00
C ASP A 12 12.99 -3.62 -2.33
N PHE A 13 11.66 -3.71 -2.52
CA PHE A 13 10.99 -3.13 -3.66
C PHE A 13 11.17 -1.60 -3.74
N LEU A 14 10.92 -0.87 -2.65
CA LEU A 14 11.08 0.59 -2.61
C LEU A 14 12.53 1.03 -2.78
N VAL A 15 13.48 0.31 -2.18
CA VAL A 15 14.92 0.53 -2.39
C VAL A 15 15.29 0.33 -3.87
N SER A 16 14.72 -0.68 -4.53
CA SER A 16 14.95 -0.89 -5.97
C SER A 16 14.45 0.28 -6.83
N LEU A 17 13.41 1.00 -6.41
CA LEU A 17 12.94 2.19 -7.13
C LEU A 17 13.92 3.35 -6.98
N LYS A 18 14.43 3.59 -5.78
CA LYS A 18 15.48 4.61 -5.54
C LYS A 18 16.76 4.29 -6.31
N ALA A 19 17.17 3.03 -6.34
CA ALA A 19 18.32 2.57 -7.13
C ALA A 19 18.14 2.81 -8.64
N ARG A 20 16.90 2.80 -9.14
CA ARG A 20 16.55 3.14 -10.52
C ARG A 20 16.39 4.64 -10.79
N GLY A 21 16.64 5.49 -9.79
CA GLY A 21 16.63 6.94 -9.93
C GLY A 21 15.34 7.63 -9.45
N LEU A 22 14.44 6.92 -8.76
CA LEU A 22 13.29 7.57 -8.11
C LEU A 22 13.80 8.57 -7.04
N LYS A 23 13.36 9.83 -7.16
CA LYS A 23 13.75 10.94 -6.29
C LYS A 23 12.63 11.98 -6.24
N GLY A 24 12.62 12.82 -5.19
CA GLY A 24 11.65 13.91 -5.04
C GLY A 24 10.22 13.41 -4.88
N VAL A 25 10.01 12.29 -4.19
CA VAL A 25 8.68 11.75 -3.94
C VAL A 25 8.00 12.60 -2.86
N GLU A 26 6.91 13.26 -3.21
CA GLU A 26 6.13 14.07 -2.26
C GLU A 26 4.95 13.30 -1.65
N LEU A 27 4.39 12.33 -2.39
CA LEU A 27 3.21 11.56 -1.99
C LEU A 27 3.33 10.10 -2.44
N VAL A 28 3.02 9.19 -1.53
CA VAL A 28 2.83 7.77 -1.81
C VAL A 28 1.37 7.39 -1.53
N VAL A 29 0.69 6.81 -2.54
CA VAL A 29 -0.68 6.30 -2.41
C VAL A 29 -0.67 4.78 -2.52
N SER A 30 -1.11 4.07 -1.47
CA SER A 30 -1.18 2.61 -1.44
C SER A 30 -2.39 2.12 -0.67
N ASP A 31 -2.72 0.82 -0.72
CA ASP A 31 -3.62 0.25 0.29
C ASP A 31 -2.94 0.18 1.67
N ASP A 32 -3.74 -0.04 2.72
CA ASP A 32 -3.37 0.00 4.13
C ASP A 32 -2.76 -1.31 4.64
N HIS A 33 -1.80 -1.84 3.89
CA HIS A 33 -1.01 -2.98 4.35
C HIS A 33 0.08 -2.49 5.30
N ALA A 34 0.00 -2.86 6.58
CA ALA A 34 0.92 -2.39 7.62
C ALA A 34 2.41 -2.55 7.26
N GLY A 35 2.78 -3.66 6.61
CA GLY A 35 4.16 -3.90 6.16
C GLY A 35 4.63 -2.93 5.07
N LEU A 36 3.74 -2.52 4.17
CA LEU A 36 4.03 -1.54 3.12
C LEU A 36 4.12 -0.13 3.72
N VAL A 37 3.17 0.26 4.56
CA VAL A 37 3.18 1.58 5.21
C VAL A 37 4.46 1.77 6.05
N ALA A 38 4.85 0.76 6.82
CA ALA A 38 6.11 0.79 7.57
C ALA A 38 7.34 0.89 6.66
N ALA A 39 7.36 0.19 5.52
CA ALA A 39 8.46 0.25 4.56
C ALA A 39 8.54 1.61 3.86
N ILE A 40 7.40 2.24 3.55
CA ILE A 40 7.33 3.60 2.98
C ILE A 40 7.97 4.60 3.96
N GLY A 41 7.54 4.58 5.23
CA GLY A 41 8.09 5.46 6.26
C GLY A 41 9.59 5.26 6.52
N GLU A 42 10.13 4.08 6.22
CA GLU A 42 11.56 3.81 6.32
C GLU A 42 12.36 4.30 5.10
N VAL A 43 11.87 4.03 3.88
CA VAL A 43 12.66 4.21 2.65
C VAL A 43 12.47 5.61 2.04
N ILE A 44 11.29 6.20 2.23
CA ILE A 44 10.87 7.49 1.66
C ILE A 44 10.19 8.33 2.77
N PRO A 45 10.88 8.62 3.90
CA PRO A 45 10.29 9.34 5.03
C PRO A 45 9.84 10.77 4.70
N GLU A 46 10.39 11.35 3.64
CA GLU A 46 10.05 12.70 3.17
C GLU A 46 8.67 12.80 2.49
N ALA A 47 8.12 11.68 2.02
CA ALA A 47 6.85 11.66 1.33
C ALA A 47 5.68 11.57 2.32
N ALA A 48 4.61 12.33 2.06
CA ALA A 48 3.34 12.06 2.68
C ALA A 48 2.82 10.67 2.26
N TRP A 49 2.11 9.99 3.15
CA TRP A 49 1.41 8.76 2.81
C TRP A 49 -0.10 8.96 2.86
N GLN A 50 -0.80 8.45 1.84
CA GLN A 50 -2.25 8.43 1.78
C GLN A 50 -2.76 7.03 1.45
N ARG A 51 -3.76 6.57 2.20
CA ARG A 51 -4.50 5.37 1.82
C ARG A 51 -5.26 5.58 0.52
N CYS A 52 -5.17 4.62 -0.38
CA CYS A 52 -5.87 4.63 -1.66
C CYS A 52 -7.39 4.59 -1.45
N TYR A 53 -8.08 5.64 -1.91
CA TYR A 53 -9.53 5.77 -1.76
C TYR A 53 -10.31 4.64 -2.46
N VAL A 54 -9.84 4.17 -3.62
CA VAL A 54 -10.48 3.06 -4.35
C VAL A 54 -10.43 1.76 -3.54
N HIS A 55 -9.27 1.44 -2.96
CA HIS A 55 -9.14 0.26 -2.08
C HIS A 55 -9.97 0.43 -0.82
N PHE A 56 -9.96 1.62 -0.21
CA PHE A 56 -10.79 1.92 0.95
C PHE A 56 -12.29 1.65 0.67
N LEU A 57 -12.83 2.15 -0.45
CA LEU A 57 -14.22 1.91 -0.81
C LEU A 57 -14.52 0.43 -1.06
N ARG A 58 -13.66 -0.31 -1.75
CA ARG A 58 -13.84 -1.75 -1.98
C ARG A 58 -13.85 -2.52 -0.66
N ASN A 59 -12.86 -2.27 0.20
CA ASN A 59 -12.78 -2.89 1.52
C ASN A 59 -14.02 -2.56 2.36
N ALA A 60 -14.54 -1.32 2.26
CA ALA A 60 -15.77 -0.92 2.95
C ALA A 60 -17.01 -1.66 2.41
N LEU A 61 -17.13 -1.83 1.09
CA LEU A 61 -18.24 -2.58 0.48
C LEU A 61 -18.24 -4.06 0.89
N ASP A 62 -17.07 -4.67 1.08
CA ASP A 62 -16.95 -6.05 1.56
C ASP A 62 -17.52 -6.26 2.98
N HIS A 63 -17.62 -5.17 3.77
CA HIS A 63 -18.22 -5.19 5.10
C HIS A 63 -19.72 -4.87 5.11
N LEU A 64 -20.31 -4.50 3.97
CA LEU A 64 -21.74 -4.27 3.88
C LEU A 64 -22.49 -5.59 3.63
N PRO A 65 -23.74 -5.72 4.15
CA PRO A 65 -24.59 -6.83 3.79
C PRO A 65 -24.76 -6.89 2.26
N ARG A 66 -24.55 -8.08 1.69
CA ARG A 66 -24.92 -8.30 0.29
C ARG A 66 -26.43 -8.09 0.16
N LYS A 67 -26.86 -7.32 -0.83
CA LYS A 67 -28.28 -7.11 -1.09
C LYS A 67 -28.93 -8.48 -1.28
N HIS A 68 -29.96 -8.80 -0.50
CA HIS A 68 -30.71 -10.03 -0.65
C HIS A 68 -31.49 -9.96 -1.98
N GLY A 69 -30.99 -10.64 -3.01
CA GLY A 69 -31.57 -10.63 -4.35
C GLY A 69 -30.51 -10.43 -5.43
N ASP A 70 -29.76 -11.49 -5.70
CA ASP A 70 -29.31 -11.93 -7.03
C ASP A 70 -28.64 -13.29 -6.80
N ASP A 71 -29.49 -14.30 -6.62
CA ASP A 71 -29.19 -15.69 -6.96
C ASP A 71 -29.37 -15.88 -8.47
#